data_AF-A0A6J5DN96-F1
#
_entry.id   AF-A0A6J5DN96-F1
#
_cell.length_a   1.000
_cell.length_b   1.000
_cell.length_c   1.000
_cell.angle_alpha   90.00
_cell.angle_beta   90.00
_cell.angle_gamma   90.00
#
_symmetry.space_group_name_H-M   'P 1'
#
loop_
_entity.id
_entity.type
_entity.pdbx_description
1 polymer ?
#
loop_
_entity_poly.entity_id
_entity_poly.type
_entity_poly.pdbx_seq_one_letter_code
_entity_poly.pdbx_strand_id
1 'polypeptide(L)'
;METRDLVAATQKLWEDVCNAITVYAAENARLREAEQELYGCESYMVSLSQYPDYKQEDHLKRVAHGLMKQLINAAVREFSPSSAAPIRVDEGAIAEAAGCEGNAFRKFNALTVWKCLESRFGGDQGAETAYRQAAKAIIDQFRIKPEAGIARRKGCIVLDLPLYAANTKWDKTYRLQYSSQEALGSTVLALKSFASWAEMMTLQLGLDGLLRAFRYGDSRVESRQCFTYGNPEDGQVKVTTFYSRFEFVFDAKVSEKLHLFLGEYGFNELAEAA
;
A
#
# COMPACT_ATOMS: atom_id res chain seq x y z
N MET A 1 -11.10 -10.88 18.11
CA MET A 1 -12.35 -10.67 17.36
C MET A 1 -12.20 -11.44 16.08
N GLU A 2 -13.08 -12.42 15.84
CA GLU A 2 -13.00 -13.21 14.62
C GLU A 2 -13.38 -12.34 13.42
N THR A 3 -12.85 -12.66 12.24
CA THR A 3 -13.10 -11.93 10.99
C THR A 3 -14.60 -11.78 10.70
N ARG A 4 -15.40 -12.81 11.03
CA ARG A 4 -16.86 -12.78 10.90
C ARG A 4 -17.51 -11.73 11.80
N ASP A 5 -17.05 -11.61 13.05
CA ASP A 5 -17.54 -10.59 13.98
C ASP A 5 -17.21 -9.19 13.48
N LEU A 6 -16.00 -9.00 12.92
CA LEU A 6 -15.59 -7.72 12.35
C LEU A 6 -16.48 -7.30 11.17
N VAL A 7 -16.77 -8.21 10.25
CA VAL A 7 -17.63 -7.93 9.09
C VAL A 7 -19.05 -7.59 9.54
N ALA A 8 -19.62 -8.36 10.48
CA ALA A 8 -20.95 -8.09 11.02
C ALA A 8 -21.01 -6.75 11.78
N ALA A 9 -19.99 -6.45 12.60
CA ALA A 9 -19.89 -5.18 13.32
C ALA A 9 -19.74 -4.00 12.37
N THR A 10 -19.00 -4.16 11.26
CA THR A 10 -18.84 -3.14 10.22
C THR A 10 -20.16 -2.85 9.51
N GLN A 11 -20.93 -3.90 9.19
CA GLN A 11 -22.27 -3.75 8.61
C GLN A 11 -23.22 -3.03 9.57
N LYS A 12 -23.23 -3.43 10.84
CA LYS A 12 -24.06 -2.78 11.85
C LYS A 12 -23.69 -1.30 12.03
N LEU A 13 -22.40 -0.98 12.07
CA LEU A 13 -21.94 0.40 12.18
C LEU A 13 -22.39 1.25 10.98
N TRP A 14 -22.37 0.69 9.77
CA TRP A 14 -22.89 1.36 8.58
C TRP A 14 -24.39 1.68 8.71
N GLU A 15 -25.20 0.72 9.17
CA GLU A 15 -26.64 0.88 9.40
C GLU A 15 -26.93 1.94 10.47
N ASP A 16 -26.21 1.89 11.60
CA ASP A 16 -26.33 2.85 12.69
C ASP A 16 -26.00 4.28 12.22
N VAL A 17 -24.95 4.45 11.41
CA VAL A 17 -24.59 5.76 10.83
C VAL A 17 -25.64 6.25 9.84
N CYS A 18 -26.16 5.38 8.97
CA CYS A 18 -27.23 5.73 8.05
C CYS A 18 -28.45 6.25 8.80
N ASN A 19 -28.89 5.52 9.83
CA ASN A 19 -30.01 5.91 10.67
C ASN A 19 -29.73 7.24 11.40
N ALA A 20 -28.55 7.42 11.99
CA ALA A 20 -28.19 8.65 12.69
C ALA A 20 -28.21 9.88 11.77
N ILE A 21 -27.72 9.76 10.53
CA ILE A 21 -27.74 10.85 9.55
C ILE A 21 -29.17 11.18 9.13
N THR A 22 -30.01 10.18 8.88
CA THR A 22 -31.42 10.38 8.54
C THR A 22 -32.19 11.05 9.68
N VAL A 23 -32.01 10.57 10.92
CA VAL A 23 -32.66 11.16 12.11
C VAL A 23 -32.20 12.59 12.32
N TYR A 24 -30.90 12.87 12.20
CA TYR A 24 -30.37 14.23 12.32
C TYR A 24 -30.93 15.16 11.24
N ALA A 25 -31.02 14.70 9.99
CA ALA A 25 -31.59 15.50 8.90
C ALA A 25 -33.06 15.85 9.15
N ALA A 26 -33.87 14.88 9.59
CA ALA A 26 -35.28 15.09 9.91
C ALA A 26 -35.46 16.06 11.09
N GLU A 27 -34.68 15.90 12.15
CA GLU A 27 -34.76 16.78 13.33
C GLU A 27 -34.28 18.20 13.02
N ASN A 28 -33.21 18.35 12.22
CA ASN A 28 -32.74 19.66 11.78
C ASN A 28 -33.79 20.37 10.90
N ALA A 29 -34.51 19.63 10.06
CA ALA A 29 -35.62 20.18 9.28
C ALA A 29 -36.78 20.64 10.18
N ARG A 30 -37.19 19.82 11.15
CA ARG A 30 -38.25 20.12 12.11
C ARG A 30 -37.93 21.36 12.96
N LEU A 31 -36.70 21.46 13.47
CA LEU A 31 -36.27 22.60 14.29
C LEU A 31 -36.21 23.91 13.47
N ARG A 32 -35.84 23.82 12.19
CA ARG A 32 -35.86 24.98 11.28
C ARG A 32 -37.28 25.46 11.00
N GLU A 33 -38.22 24.55 10.78
CA GLU A 33 -39.64 24.90 10.60
C GLU A 33 -40.18 25.62 11.84
N ALA A 34 -39.90 25.09 13.03
CA ALA A 34 -40.28 25.73 14.29
C ALA A 34 -39.63 27.11 14.51
N GLU A 35 -38.37 27.30 14.11
CA GLU A 35 -37.69 28.60 14.17
C GLU A 35 -38.33 29.62 13.19
N GLN A 36 -38.68 29.17 11.98
CA GLN A 36 -39.36 30.00 10.98
C GLN A 36 -40.75 30.43 11.46
N GLU A 37 -41.52 29.53 12.06
CA GLU A 37 -42.83 29.85 12.65
C GLU A 37 -42.71 30.86 13.80
N LEU A 38 -41.70 30.70 14.66
CA LEU A 38 -41.52 31.55 15.84
C LEU A 38 -41.12 33.00 15.49
N TYR A 39 -40.25 33.17 14.50
CA TYR A 39 -39.68 34.49 14.18
C TYR A 39 -40.19 35.09 12.86
N GLY A 40 -40.98 34.37 12.07
CA GLY A 40 -41.48 34.83 10.78
C GLY A 40 -40.37 35.15 9.77
N CYS A 41 -39.19 34.55 9.97
CA CYS A 41 -37.98 34.89 9.24
C CYS A 41 -37.88 34.16 7.89
N GLU A 42 -37.39 34.86 6.87
CA GLU A 42 -37.02 34.25 5.59
C GLU A 42 -35.91 33.20 5.75
N SER A 43 -35.79 32.27 4.80
CA SER A 43 -34.94 31.06 4.90
C SER A 43 -33.44 31.31 5.13
N TYR A 44 -32.95 32.55 4.96
CA TYR A 44 -31.57 32.96 5.18
C TYR A 44 -31.31 33.66 6.53
N MET A 45 -32.34 33.85 7.36
CA MET A 45 -32.25 34.49 8.69
C MET A 45 -32.41 33.50 9.86
N VAL A 46 -32.49 32.19 9.56
CA VAL A 46 -32.52 31.12 10.57
C VAL A 46 -31.12 30.78 11.09
N SER A 47 -31.02 30.55 12.39
CA SER A 47 -29.78 30.24 13.12
C SER A 47 -29.26 28.84 12.79
N LEU A 48 -30.16 27.90 12.50
CA LEU A 48 -29.79 26.54 12.11
C LEU A 48 -29.45 26.45 10.62
N SER A 49 -28.24 25.98 10.30
CA SER A 49 -27.81 25.75 8.92
C SER A 49 -28.62 24.65 8.23
N GLN A 50 -28.81 24.77 6.90
CA GLN A 50 -29.41 23.68 6.12
C GLN A 50 -28.49 22.47 6.16
N TYR A 51 -29.10 21.29 6.28
CA TYR A 51 -28.45 19.99 6.09
C TYR A 51 -28.98 19.32 4.82
N PRO A 52 -28.68 19.90 3.64
CA PRO A 52 -29.19 19.43 2.37
C PRO A 52 -28.66 18.04 2.02
N ASP A 53 -29.38 17.37 1.13
CA ASP A 53 -29.10 15.98 0.73
C ASP A 53 -27.66 15.78 0.27
N TYR A 54 -27.07 16.72 -0.46
CA TYR A 54 -25.68 16.59 -0.91
C TYR A 54 -24.66 16.54 0.24
N LYS A 55 -24.93 17.21 1.39
CA LYS A 55 -24.06 17.13 2.58
C LYS A 55 -24.25 15.80 3.31
N GLN A 56 -25.47 15.27 3.34
CA GLN A 56 -25.76 13.93 3.86
C GLN A 56 -25.03 12.87 3.03
N GLU A 57 -25.10 12.98 1.71
CA GLU A 57 -24.44 12.08 0.77
C GLU A 57 -22.92 12.12 0.90
N ASP A 58 -22.31 13.30 1.01
CA ASP A 58 -20.87 13.41 1.24
C ASP A 58 -20.43 12.74 2.56
N HIS A 59 -21.21 12.89 3.63
CA HIS A 59 -20.93 12.22 4.91
C HIS A 59 -20.99 10.70 4.76
N LEU A 60 -22.06 10.19 4.19
CA LEU A 60 -22.25 8.75 3.98
C LEU A 60 -21.18 8.16 3.06
N LYS A 61 -20.79 8.88 2.00
CA LYS A 61 -19.72 8.48 1.09
C LYS A 61 -18.38 8.36 1.81
N ARG A 62 -18.02 9.36 2.63
CA ARG A 62 -16.79 9.32 3.44
C ARG A 62 -16.78 8.15 4.41
N VAL A 63 -17.91 7.87 5.05
CA VAL A 63 -18.04 6.74 5.98
C VAL A 63 -17.91 5.40 5.24
N ALA A 64 -18.63 5.22 4.13
CA ALA A 64 -18.57 3.99 3.33
C ALA A 64 -17.13 3.69 2.86
N HIS A 65 -16.43 4.69 2.33
CA HIS A 65 -15.01 4.56 1.94
C HIS A 65 -14.13 4.22 3.15
N GLY A 66 -14.36 4.87 4.30
CA GLY A 66 -13.61 4.59 5.52
C GLY A 66 -13.79 3.15 6.02
N LEU A 67 -15.03 2.64 6.04
CA LEU A 67 -15.33 1.27 6.44
C LEU A 67 -14.75 0.25 5.45
N MET A 68 -14.87 0.49 4.15
CA MET A 68 -14.25 -0.34 3.11
C MET A 68 -12.73 -0.43 3.32
N LYS A 69 -12.06 0.70 3.57
CA LYS A 69 -10.63 0.73 3.84
C LYS A 69 -10.25 -0.08 5.07
N GLN A 70 -11.07 -0.06 6.13
CA GLN A 70 -10.82 -0.91 7.30
C GLN A 70 -10.96 -2.41 6.99
N LEU A 71 -11.95 -2.79 6.16
CA LEU A 71 -12.09 -4.17 5.68
C LEU A 71 -10.91 -4.59 4.82
N ILE A 72 -10.44 -3.72 3.93
CA ILE A 72 -9.23 -3.97 3.13
C ILE A 72 -8.01 -4.16 4.05
N ASN A 73 -7.81 -3.30 5.05
CA ASN A 73 -6.72 -3.46 6.01
C ASN A 73 -6.82 -4.75 6.83
N ALA A 74 -8.03 -5.21 7.13
CA ALA A 74 -8.25 -6.49 7.78
C ALA A 74 -7.90 -7.66 6.82
N ALA A 75 -8.35 -7.59 5.57
CA ALA A 75 -8.03 -8.58 4.54
C ALA A 75 -6.53 -8.66 4.25
N VAL A 76 -5.82 -7.52 4.19
CA VAL A 76 -4.35 -7.50 4.06
C VAL A 76 -3.71 -8.25 5.24
N ARG A 77 -4.20 -8.08 6.47
CA ARG A 77 -3.65 -8.79 7.63
C ARG A 77 -3.96 -10.29 7.62
N GLU A 78 -5.14 -10.67 7.14
CA GLU A 78 -5.62 -12.04 7.11
C GLU A 78 -4.98 -12.87 5.98
N PHE A 79 -4.90 -12.28 4.78
CA PHE A 79 -4.55 -13.00 3.56
C PHE A 79 -3.10 -12.78 3.12
N SER A 80 -2.36 -11.87 3.76
CA SER A 80 -0.92 -11.77 3.48
C SER A 80 -0.15 -12.90 4.16
N PRO A 81 0.91 -13.42 3.54
CA PRO A 81 1.71 -14.51 4.11
C PRO A 81 2.49 -14.04 5.34
N SER A 82 2.87 -12.76 5.40
CA SER A 82 3.47 -12.14 6.58
C SER A 82 3.29 -10.62 6.56
N SER A 83 3.52 -9.97 7.70
CA SER A 83 3.53 -8.50 7.78
C SER A 83 4.67 -7.86 6.98
N ALA A 84 5.71 -8.62 6.63
CA ALA A 84 6.82 -8.18 5.79
C ALA A 84 6.55 -8.35 4.28
N ALA A 85 5.53 -9.13 3.94
CA ALA A 85 5.08 -9.40 2.58
C ALA A 85 3.58 -9.07 2.40
N PRO A 86 3.14 -7.81 2.60
CA PRO A 86 1.73 -7.48 2.51
C PRO A 86 1.22 -7.49 1.07
N ILE A 87 0.01 -8.02 0.84
CA ILE A 87 -0.72 -7.80 -0.42
C ILE A 87 -1.03 -6.31 -0.59
N ARG A 88 -0.90 -5.82 -1.82
CA ARG A 88 -1.36 -4.49 -2.23
C ARG A 88 -2.72 -4.64 -2.89
N VAL A 89 -3.74 -4.02 -2.30
CA VAL A 89 -5.11 -4.07 -2.78
C VAL A 89 -5.46 -2.75 -3.44
N ASP A 90 -5.98 -2.81 -4.67
CA ASP A 90 -6.55 -1.65 -5.35
C ASP A 90 -7.95 -1.37 -4.77
N GLU A 91 -8.05 -0.29 -3.98
CA GLU A 91 -9.31 0.12 -3.35
C GLU A 91 -10.40 0.41 -4.39
N GLY A 92 -10.05 0.97 -5.55
CA GLY A 92 -10.98 1.28 -6.63
C GLY A 92 -11.54 0.02 -7.28
N ALA A 93 -10.68 -0.94 -7.61
CA ALA A 93 -11.10 -2.21 -8.21
C ALA A 93 -11.95 -3.08 -7.27
N ILE A 94 -11.78 -2.93 -5.95
CA ILE A 94 -12.66 -3.56 -4.95
C ILE A 94 -13.98 -2.80 -4.84
N ALA A 95 -13.95 -1.46 -4.85
CA ALA A 95 -15.15 -0.65 -4.78
C ALA A 95 -16.09 -0.89 -5.96
N GLU A 96 -15.53 -0.97 -7.17
CA GLU A 96 -16.24 -1.30 -8.40
C GLU A 96 -16.87 -2.71 -8.29
N ALA A 97 -16.07 -3.73 -7.94
CA ALA A 97 -16.55 -5.11 -7.84
C ALA A 97 -17.59 -5.32 -6.73
N ALA A 98 -17.50 -4.56 -5.64
CA ALA A 98 -18.48 -4.59 -4.56
C ALA A 98 -19.72 -3.70 -4.83
N GLY A 99 -19.74 -2.98 -5.97
CA GLY A 99 -20.86 -2.13 -6.37
C GLY A 99 -21.05 -0.90 -5.47
N CYS A 100 -19.97 -0.39 -4.85
CA CYS A 100 -19.99 0.77 -3.97
C CYS A 100 -19.26 2.00 -4.54
N GLU A 101 -18.86 1.97 -5.81
CA GLU A 101 -18.18 3.07 -6.48
C GLU A 101 -19.08 4.31 -6.67
N GLY A 102 -18.47 5.50 -6.63
CA GLY A 102 -19.12 6.74 -7.05
C GLY A 102 -20.30 7.12 -6.17
N ASN A 103 -21.51 7.12 -6.76
CA ASN A 103 -22.77 7.40 -6.06
C ASN A 103 -23.46 6.13 -5.55
N ALA A 104 -22.91 4.94 -5.83
CA ALA A 104 -23.45 3.67 -5.36
C ALA A 104 -23.07 3.36 -3.90
N PHE A 105 -22.33 4.24 -3.20
CA PHE A 105 -21.94 4.06 -1.80
C PHE A 105 -23.11 3.74 -0.85
N ARG A 106 -24.33 4.17 -1.18
CA ARG A 106 -25.55 3.82 -0.42
C ARG A 106 -25.84 2.32 -0.38
N LYS A 107 -25.32 1.57 -1.36
CA LYS A 107 -25.39 0.10 -1.45
C LYS A 107 -24.24 -0.59 -0.71
N PHE A 108 -23.43 0.15 0.05
CA PHE A 108 -22.34 -0.45 0.83
C PHE A 108 -22.86 -1.62 1.65
N ASN A 109 -22.15 -2.73 1.53
CA ASN A 109 -22.45 -3.96 2.23
C ASN A 109 -21.13 -4.63 2.61
N ALA A 110 -20.86 -4.70 3.90
CA ALA A 110 -19.57 -5.19 4.41
C ALA A 110 -19.32 -6.65 4.00
N LEU A 111 -20.38 -7.48 3.98
CA LEU A 111 -20.28 -8.88 3.57
C LEU A 111 -19.93 -9.01 2.09
N THR A 112 -20.49 -8.16 1.24
CA THR A 112 -20.20 -8.15 -0.21
C THR A 112 -18.75 -7.76 -0.46
N VAL A 113 -18.28 -6.67 0.18
CA VAL A 113 -16.88 -6.26 0.13
C VAL A 113 -15.96 -7.38 0.62
N TRP A 114 -16.28 -8.02 1.75
CA TRP A 114 -15.48 -9.12 2.28
C TRP A 114 -15.43 -10.32 1.35
N LYS A 115 -16.57 -10.74 0.78
CA LYS A 115 -16.62 -11.83 -0.20
C LYS A 115 -15.79 -11.53 -1.44
N CYS A 116 -15.81 -10.29 -1.93
CA CYS A 116 -14.93 -9.89 -3.03
C CYS A 116 -13.44 -10.04 -2.66
N LEU A 117 -13.05 -9.62 -1.46
CA LEU A 117 -11.68 -9.75 -0.97
C LEU A 117 -11.28 -11.22 -0.80
N GLU A 118 -12.12 -12.02 -0.17
CA GLU A 118 -11.91 -13.47 0.03
C GLU A 118 -11.85 -14.23 -1.29
N SER A 119 -12.67 -13.87 -2.29
CA SER A 119 -12.64 -14.50 -3.61
C SER A 119 -11.37 -14.22 -4.41
N ARG A 120 -10.67 -13.12 -4.12
CA ARG A 120 -9.45 -12.70 -4.83
C ARG A 120 -8.18 -13.09 -4.10
N PHE A 121 -8.22 -13.13 -2.77
CA PHE A 121 -7.03 -13.25 -1.93
C PHE A 121 -7.14 -14.36 -0.88
N GLY A 122 -8.29 -15.03 -0.75
CA GLY A 122 -8.50 -16.09 0.23
C GLY A 122 -7.65 -17.34 -0.06
N GLY A 123 -7.40 -18.11 1.00
CA GLY A 123 -6.51 -19.28 0.92
C GLY A 123 -5.08 -18.88 0.53
N ASP A 124 -4.46 -19.65 -0.36
CA ASP A 124 -3.08 -19.41 -0.79
C ASP A 124 -2.94 -18.29 -1.83
N GLN A 125 -4.06 -17.80 -2.39
CA GLN A 125 -4.05 -16.77 -3.44
C GLN A 125 -3.48 -15.44 -2.95
N GLY A 126 -3.71 -15.09 -1.68
CA GLY A 126 -3.16 -13.88 -1.08
C GLY A 126 -1.63 -13.93 -1.00
N ALA A 127 -1.07 -15.07 -0.58
CA ALA A 127 0.37 -15.29 -0.55
C ALA A 127 1.00 -15.21 -1.95
N GLU A 128 0.43 -15.92 -2.90
CA GLU A 128 0.89 -15.92 -4.28
C GLU A 128 0.83 -14.51 -4.90
N THR A 129 -0.27 -13.78 -4.67
CA THR A 129 -0.42 -12.41 -5.15
C THR A 129 0.59 -11.46 -4.51
N ALA A 130 0.84 -11.57 -3.20
CA ALA A 130 1.84 -10.73 -2.52
C ALA A 130 3.24 -10.93 -3.14
N TYR A 131 3.62 -12.18 -3.39
CA TYR A 131 4.93 -12.50 -3.96
C TYR A 131 5.06 -12.08 -5.42
N ARG A 132 4.02 -12.27 -6.24
CA ARG A 132 3.98 -11.73 -7.63
C ARG A 132 4.11 -10.22 -7.66
N GLN A 133 3.36 -9.50 -6.81
CA GLN A 133 3.47 -8.04 -6.71
C GLN A 133 4.87 -7.58 -6.27
N ALA A 134 5.51 -8.30 -5.34
CA ALA A 134 6.87 -8.02 -4.93
C ALA A 134 7.88 -8.31 -6.05
N ALA A 135 7.77 -9.45 -6.73
CA ALA A 135 8.63 -9.81 -7.86
C ALA A 135 8.52 -8.77 -8.99
N LYS A 136 7.29 -8.41 -9.37
CA LYS A 136 7.02 -7.34 -10.34
C LYS A 136 7.66 -6.02 -9.93
N ALA A 137 7.51 -5.62 -8.67
CA ALA A 137 8.12 -4.39 -8.18
C ALA A 137 9.66 -4.44 -8.23
N ILE A 138 10.29 -5.58 -7.92
CA ILE A 138 11.75 -5.75 -8.05
C ILE A 138 12.16 -5.62 -9.52
N ILE A 139 11.46 -6.29 -10.43
CA ILE A 139 11.74 -6.26 -11.88
C ILE A 139 11.64 -4.83 -12.41
N ASP A 140 10.52 -4.15 -12.14
CA ASP A 140 10.24 -2.81 -12.65
C ASP A 140 11.25 -1.78 -12.12
N GLN A 141 11.56 -1.82 -10.81
CA GLN A 141 12.43 -0.83 -10.16
C GLN A 141 13.91 -1.00 -10.54
N PHE A 142 14.40 -2.24 -10.60
CA PHE A 142 15.77 -2.53 -11.04
C PHE A 142 15.90 -2.62 -12.57
N ARG A 143 14.79 -2.44 -13.31
CA ARG A 143 14.73 -2.54 -14.78
C ARG A 143 15.32 -3.86 -15.29
N ILE A 144 15.01 -4.95 -14.59
CA ILE A 144 15.46 -6.28 -14.98
C ILE A 144 14.76 -6.64 -16.29
N LYS A 145 15.55 -7.02 -17.29
CA LYS A 145 15.05 -7.53 -18.56
C LYS A 145 15.02 -9.06 -18.50
N PRO A 146 13.83 -9.69 -18.44
CA PRO A 146 13.73 -11.15 -18.38
C PRO A 146 14.53 -11.85 -19.47
N GLU A 147 14.48 -11.33 -20.69
CA GLU A 147 15.14 -11.85 -21.89
C GLU A 147 16.66 -11.74 -21.87
N ALA A 148 17.20 -10.75 -21.14
CA ALA A 148 18.65 -10.53 -21.03
C ALA A 148 19.29 -11.31 -19.88
N GLY A 149 18.47 -11.90 -19.00
CA GLY A 149 18.92 -12.52 -17.77
C GLY A 149 19.47 -11.51 -16.75
N ILE A 150 19.68 -11.99 -15.52
CA ILE A 150 20.26 -11.17 -14.45
C ILE A 150 21.78 -11.30 -14.48
N ALA A 151 22.48 -10.19 -14.72
CA ALA A 151 23.93 -10.17 -14.74
C ALA A 151 24.51 -10.59 -13.39
N ARG A 152 25.37 -11.62 -13.40
CA ARG A 152 26.12 -12.08 -12.23
C ARG A 152 27.58 -11.65 -12.33
N ARG A 153 28.15 -11.17 -11.23
CA ARG A 153 29.58 -10.87 -11.09
C ARG A 153 30.13 -11.66 -9.90
N LYS A 154 31.04 -12.61 -10.16
CA LYS A 154 31.66 -13.46 -9.13
C LYS A 154 30.63 -14.18 -8.23
N GLY A 155 29.53 -14.66 -8.80
CA GLY A 155 28.45 -15.33 -8.06
C GLY A 155 27.44 -14.38 -7.39
N CYS A 156 27.70 -13.07 -7.40
CA CYS A 156 26.79 -12.06 -6.85
C CYS A 156 25.94 -11.42 -7.96
N ILE A 157 24.68 -11.14 -7.66
CA ILE A 157 23.83 -10.26 -8.47
C ILE A 157 24.14 -8.81 -8.10
N VAL A 158 24.29 -7.95 -9.11
CA VAL A 158 24.48 -6.51 -8.92
C VAL A 158 23.39 -5.78 -9.70
N LEU A 159 22.56 -5.03 -8.99
CA LEU A 159 21.45 -4.27 -9.58
C LEU A 159 21.57 -2.79 -9.25
N ASP A 160 21.27 -1.95 -10.23
CA ASP A 160 21.24 -0.50 -10.07
C ASP A 160 19.79 -0.04 -9.92
N LEU A 161 19.48 0.63 -8.81
CA LEU A 161 18.21 1.34 -8.63
C LEU A 161 18.42 2.81 -9.04
N PRO A 162 17.79 3.29 -10.13
CA PRO A 162 17.88 4.69 -10.53
C PRO A 162 17.22 5.59 -9.49
N LEU A 163 17.99 6.54 -8.94
CA LEU A 163 17.51 7.49 -7.93
C LEU A 163 18.12 8.85 -8.21
N TYR A 164 17.33 9.91 -8.13
CA TYR A 164 17.76 11.25 -8.50
C TYR A 164 17.87 12.16 -7.29
N ALA A 165 18.95 12.93 -7.25
CA ALA A 165 19.13 14.00 -6.30
C ALA A 165 18.24 15.22 -6.61
N ALA A 166 17.78 15.90 -5.57
CA ALA A 166 17.01 17.13 -5.66
C ALA A 166 17.91 18.38 -5.81
N ASN A 167 19.16 18.32 -5.32
CA ASN A 167 20.16 19.38 -5.41
C ASN A 167 21.27 19.05 -6.43
N THR A 168 22.11 20.02 -6.75
CA THR A 168 23.13 19.93 -7.82
C THR A 168 24.27 18.96 -7.49
N LYS A 169 24.90 18.41 -8.53
CA LYS A 169 25.95 17.38 -8.47
C LYS A 169 27.20 17.75 -7.66
N TRP A 170 27.37 19.04 -7.34
CA TRP A 170 28.59 19.58 -6.73
C TRP A 170 28.53 19.60 -5.19
N ASP A 171 27.36 19.38 -4.60
CA ASP A 171 27.24 19.27 -3.16
C ASP A 171 27.84 17.95 -2.66
N LYS A 172 28.63 18.02 -1.58
CA LYS A 172 29.21 16.82 -0.93
C LYS A 172 28.13 15.84 -0.45
N THR A 173 26.94 16.37 -0.18
CA THR A 173 25.76 15.63 0.26
C THR A 173 24.57 16.02 -0.60
N TYR A 174 23.72 15.07 -0.96
CA TYR A 174 22.51 15.30 -1.73
C TYR A 174 21.27 14.77 -1.02
N ARG A 175 20.12 15.37 -1.32
CA ARG A 175 18.82 14.87 -0.89
C ARG A 175 18.17 14.13 -2.05
N LEU A 176 17.54 12.98 -1.79
CA LEU A 176 16.75 12.28 -2.81
C LEU A 176 15.49 13.07 -3.15
N GLN A 177 15.13 13.12 -4.42
CA GLN A 177 13.82 13.62 -4.86
C GLN A 177 12.70 12.78 -4.25
N TYR A 178 11.52 13.38 -4.04
CA TYR A 178 10.38 12.71 -3.43
C TYR A 178 10.01 11.40 -4.14
N SER A 179 9.91 11.43 -5.47
CA SER A 179 9.65 10.22 -6.28
C SER A 179 10.72 9.13 -6.13
N SER A 180 11.97 9.52 -5.92
CA SER A 180 13.07 8.58 -5.64
C SER A 180 12.97 7.98 -4.23
N GLN A 181 12.50 8.74 -3.25
CA GLN A 181 12.23 8.20 -1.90
C GLN A 181 11.07 7.19 -1.93
N GLU A 182 10.03 7.45 -2.72
CA GLU A 182 8.93 6.50 -2.93
C GLU A 182 9.39 5.24 -3.67
N ALA A 183 10.17 5.40 -4.75
CA ALA A 183 10.74 4.27 -5.51
C ALA A 183 11.63 3.39 -4.61
N LEU A 184 12.49 4.01 -3.80
CA LEU A 184 13.30 3.30 -2.81
C LEU A 184 12.43 2.58 -1.76
N GLY A 185 11.40 3.26 -1.25
CA GLY A 185 10.44 2.68 -0.31
C GLY A 185 9.73 1.45 -0.86
N SER A 186 9.23 1.54 -2.10
CA SER A 186 8.56 0.43 -2.78
C SER A 186 9.53 -0.73 -3.06
N THR A 187 10.76 -0.43 -3.49
CA THR A 187 11.80 -1.44 -3.75
C THR A 187 12.17 -2.19 -2.47
N VAL A 188 12.37 -1.48 -1.36
CA VAL A 188 12.72 -2.12 -0.09
C VAL A 188 11.58 -2.98 0.44
N LEU A 189 10.32 -2.53 0.34
CA LEU A 189 9.17 -3.35 0.71
C LEU A 189 9.10 -4.64 -0.11
N ALA A 190 9.39 -4.57 -1.40
CA ALA A 190 9.44 -5.74 -2.26
C ALA A 190 10.60 -6.68 -1.89
N LEU A 191 11.79 -6.14 -1.61
CA LEU A 191 12.93 -6.91 -1.11
C LEU A 191 12.67 -7.55 0.26
N LYS A 192 11.92 -6.88 1.15
CA LYS A 192 11.47 -7.47 2.42
C LYS A 192 10.50 -8.62 2.20
N SER A 193 9.61 -8.50 1.22
CA SER A 193 8.67 -9.56 0.86
C SER A 193 9.42 -10.79 0.35
N PHE A 194 10.39 -10.57 -0.54
CA PHE A 194 11.34 -11.60 -0.99
C PHE A 194 12.12 -12.22 0.18
N ALA A 195 12.69 -11.41 1.08
CA ALA A 195 13.45 -11.93 2.22
C ALA A 195 12.57 -12.76 3.16
N SER A 196 11.29 -12.38 3.34
CA SER A 196 10.31 -13.17 4.09
C SER A 196 10.04 -14.51 3.43
N TRP A 197 9.88 -14.56 2.10
CA TRP A 197 9.71 -15.80 1.34
C TRP A 197 10.96 -16.70 1.43
N ALA A 198 12.14 -16.10 1.36
CA ALA A 198 13.42 -16.81 1.42
C ALA A 198 13.84 -17.22 2.84
N GLU A 199 13.00 -16.94 3.85
CA GLU A 199 13.26 -17.16 5.28
C GLU A 199 14.51 -16.43 5.81
N MET A 200 14.88 -15.30 5.17
CA MET A 200 16.06 -14.49 5.50
C MET A 200 15.73 -13.38 6.50
N MET A 201 15.43 -13.76 7.75
CA MET A 201 14.94 -12.85 8.78
C MET A 201 15.88 -11.66 9.05
N THR A 202 17.19 -11.89 9.07
CA THR A 202 18.16 -10.82 9.39
C THR A 202 18.28 -9.81 8.25
N LEU A 203 18.17 -10.27 7.00
CA LEU A 203 18.07 -9.39 5.84
C LEU A 203 16.77 -8.60 5.87
N GLN A 204 15.64 -9.26 6.13
CA GLN A 204 14.33 -8.63 6.23
C GLN A 204 14.32 -7.48 7.26
N LEU A 205 14.87 -7.72 8.46
CA LEU A 205 15.00 -6.70 9.51
C LEU A 205 16.06 -5.64 9.18
N GLY A 206 17.17 -6.04 8.56
CA GLY A 206 18.23 -5.13 8.12
C GLY A 206 17.71 -4.09 7.13
N LEU A 207 16.83 -4.49 6.21
CA LEU A 207 16.21 -3.61 5.23
C LEU A 207 15.35 -2.48 5.85
N ASP A 208 14.84 -2.64 7.08
CA ASP A 208 14.21 -1.53 7.80
C ASP A 208 15.19 -0.42 8.19
N GLY A 209 16.46 -0.75 8.34
CA GLY A 209 17.54 0.22 8.50
C GLY A 209 17.70 1.10 7.25
N LEU A 210 17.52 0.53 6.05
CA LEU A 210 17.60 1.26 4.78
C LEU A 210 16.46 2.28 4.66
N LEU A 211 15.23 1.89 4.99
CA LEU A 211 14.08 2.81 4.99
C LEU A 211 14.29 3.98 5.96
N ARG A 212 14.74 3.68 7.18
CA ARG A 212 15.02 4.72 8.19
C ARG A 212 16.12 5.67 7.74
N ALA A 213 17.17 5.15 7.09
CA ALA A 213 18.28 5.95 6.60
C ALA A 213 17.89 6.90 5.46
N PHE A 214 17.03 6.49 4.52
CA PHE A 214 16.87 7.20 3.25
C PHE A 214 15.44 7.61 2.86
N ARG A 215 14.41 7.02 3.47
CA ARG A 215 13.00 7.33 3.16
C ARG A 215 12.37 8.31 4.14
N TYR A 216 12.69 8.19 5.43
CA TYR A 216 12.00 8.92 6.50
C TYR A 216 12.81 10.08 7.12
N GLY A 217 14.05 10.28 6.68
CA GLY A 217 14.91 11.31 7.24
C GLY A 217 15.02 12.54 6.35
N ASP A 218 15.46 13.65 6.96
CA ASP A 218 16.06 14.82 6.31
C ASP A 218 17.46 14.48 5.73
N SER A 219 17.65 13.21 5.36
CA SER A 219 18.92 12.53 5.24
C SER A 219 19.66 13.03 4.02
N ARG A 220 20.69 13.80 4.30
CA ARG A 220 21.76 14.12 3.37
C ARG A 220 22.53 12.84 3.06
N VAL A 221 22.41 12.36 1.83
CA VAL A 221 23.12 11.20 1.30
C VAL A 221 24.45 11.65 0.75
N GLU A 222 25.55 10.96 1.05
CA GLU A 222 26.82 11.20 0.37
C GLU A 222 27.01 10.15 -0.73
N SER A 223 27.75 10.51 -1.78
CA SER A 223 28.05 9.59 -2.87
C SER A 223 29.16 8.63 -2.43
N ARG A 224 29.06 7.36 -2.85
CA ARG A 224 29.95 6.23 -2.54
C ARG A 224 29.94 5.77 -1.08
N GLN A 225 28.93 6.13 -0.30
CA GLN A 225 28.73 5.51 1.01
C GLN A 225 28.27 4.06 0.83
N CYS A 226 28.76 3.19 1.69
CA CYS A 226 28.47 1.76 1.66
C CYS A 226 27.75 1.35 2.93
N PHE A 227 26.64 0.65 2.77
CA PHE A 227 25.84 0.10 3.86
C PHE A 227 25.65 -1.39 3.62
N THR A 228 25.77 -2.20 4.67
CA THR A 228 25.51 -3.64 4.59
C THR A 228 24.31 -3.97 5.47
N TYR A 229 23.37 -4.72 4.91
CA TYR A 229 22.14 -5.15 5.58
C TYR A 229 22.03 -6.67 5.55
N GLY A 230 21.61 -7.28 6.66
CA GLY A 230 21.66 -8.73 6.86
C GLY A 230 22.99 -9.18 7.48
N ASN A 231 23.29 -10.46 7.35
CA ASN A 231 24.56 -11.04 7.81
C ASN A 231 25.06 -12.15 6.86
N PRO A 232 26.32 -12.57 6.95
CA PRO A 232 26.86 -13.58 6.03
C PRO A 232 26.23 -14.99 6.15
N GLU A 233 25.65 -15.34 7.30
CA GLU A 233 25.08 -16.67 7.56
C GLU A 233 23.70 -16.84 6.90
N ASP A 234 22.88 -15.80 7.00
CA ASP A 234 21.51 -15.75 6.52
C ASP A 234 21.42 -15.22 5.10
N GLY A 235 22.31 -14.28 4.76
CA GLY A 235 22.37 -13.56 3.49
C GLY A 235 22.47 -12.05 3.73
N GLN A 236 23.28 -11.37 2.93
CA GLN A 236 23.47 -9.92 3.05
C GLN A 236 23.41 -9.20 1.71
N VAL A 237 23.05 -7.93 1.79
CA VAL A 237 23.03 -6.98 0.66
C VAL A 237 23.88 -5.78 1.03
N LYS A 238 24.85 -5.48 0.17
CA LYS A 238 25.62 -4.24 0.24
C LYS A 238 24.99 -3.22 -0.69
N VAL A 239 24.68 -2.04 -0.15
CA VAL A 239 24.14 -0.91 -0.90
C VAL A 239 25.18 0.19 -0.97
N THR A 240 25.56 0.57 -2.17
CA THR A 240 26.47 1.70 -2.42
C THR A 240 25.70 2.84 -3.06
N THR A 241 25.75 4.01 -2.43
CA THR A 241 25.03 5.19 -2.89
C THR A 241 25.80 5.88 -4.02
N PHE A 242 25.11 6.38 -5.03
CA PHE A 242 25.65 7.29 -6.03
C PHE A 242 24.63 8.39 -6.30
N TYR A 243 25.12 9.53 -6.80
CA TYR A 243 24.28 10.70 -7.07
C TYR A 243 23.07 10.44 -7.99
N SER A 244 23.17 9.43 -8.88
CA SER A 244 22.13 9.09 -9.86
C SER A 244 21.54 7.69 -9.71
N ARG A 245 22.00 6.90 -8.73
CA ARG A 245 21.55 5.52 -8.50
C ARG A 245 22.06 4.98 -7.17
N PHE A 246 21.39 3.98 -6.62
CA PHE A 246 21.98 3.12 -5.60
C PHE A 246 22.30 1.76 -6.21
N GLU A 247 23.52 1.28 -6.01
CA GLU A 247 23.96 -0.05 -6.44
C GLU A 247 23.71 -1.05 -5.31
N PHE A 248 22.98 -2.12 -5.60
CA PHE A 248 22.69 -3.22 -4.70
C PHE A 248 23.51 -4.42 -5.13
N VAL A 249 24.43 -4.85 -4.26
CA VAL A 249 25.24 -6.05 -4.43
C VAL A 249 24.71 -7.11 -3.47
N PHE A 250 24.06 -8.11 -4.03
CA PHE A 250 23.53 -9.26 -3.30
C PHE A 250 24.62 -10.32 -3.19
N ASP A 251 24.86 -10.87 -2.01
CA ASP A 251 25.80 -11.98 -1.88
C ASP A 251 25.32 -13.24 -2.64
N ALA A 252 26.15 -14.27 -2.70
CA ALA A 252 25.83 -15.47 -3.46
C ALA A 252 24.54 -16.17 -2.98
N LYS A 253 24.29 -16.22 -1.66
CA LYS A 253 23.13 -16.90 -1.07
C LYS A 253 21.84 -16.16 -1.38
N VAL A 254 21.85 -14.84 -1.20
CA VAL A 254 20.72 -13.97 -1.56
C VAL A 254 20.50 -13.99 -3.07
N SER A 255 21.57 -14.01 -3.86
CA SER A 255 21.49 -14.04 -5.32
C SER A 255 20.82 -15.30 -5.86
N GLU A 256 21.13 -16.46 -5.29
CA GLU A 256 20.50 -17.73 -5.65
C GLU A 256 19.00 -17.70 -5.36
N LYS A 257 18.62 -17.31 -4.14
CA LYS A 257 17.21 -17.21 -3.73
C LYS A 257 16.45 -16.16 -4.53
N LEU A 258 17.07 -15.01 -4.82
CA LEU A 258 16.44 -13.96 -5.64
C LEU A 258 16.17 -14.45 -7.06
N HIS A 259 17.09 -15.22 -7.64
CA HIS A 259 16.89 -15.82 -8.95
C HIS A 259 15.69 -16.79 -8.97
N LEU A 260 15.59 -17.66 -7.95
CA LEU A 260 14.46 -18.59 -7.80
C LEU A 260 13.14 -17.82 -7.63
N PHE A 261 13.11 -16.85 -6.72
CA PHE A 261 11.92 -16.02 -6.46
C PHE A 261 11.41 -15.33 -7.73
N LEU A 262 12.31 -14.71 -8.50
CA LEU A 262 11.95 -14.04 -9.74
C LEU A 262 11.54 -15.02 -10.83
N GLY A 263 12.12 -16.22 -10.87
CA GLY A 263 11.70 -17.29 -11.78
C GLY A 263 10.29 -17.80 -11.47
N GLU A 264 9.96 -17.97 -10.19
CA GLU A 264 8.67 -18.48 -9.73
C GLU A 264 7.54 -17.45 -9.89
N TYR A 265 7.76 -16.21 -9.43
CA TYR A 265 6.71 -15.21 -9.31
C TYR A 265 6.80 -14.03 -10.29
N GLY A 266 7.94 -13.81 -10.94
CA GLY A 266 8.19 -12.61 -11.74
C GLY A 266 8.17 -12.85 -13.25
N PHE A 267 8.90 -13.86 -13.71
CA PHE A 267 9.10 -14.10 -15.15
C PHE A 267 7.97 -14.88 -15.82
N ASN A 268 7.19 -15.65 -15.06
CA ASN A 268 6.03 -16.38 -15.59
C ASN A 268 4.92 -15.43 -16.07
N GLU A 269 4.67 -14.31 -15.38
CA GLU A 269 3.67 -13.32 -15.81
C GLU A 269 4.05 -12.59 -17.11
N LEU A 270 5.34 -12.37 -17.34
CA LEU A 270 5.83 -11.65 -18.53
C LEU A 270 5.77 -12.51 -19.80
N ALA A 271 5.76 -13.83 -19.65
CA ALA A 271 5.58 -14.76 -20.76
C ALA A 271 4.09 -14.93 -21.15
N GLU A 272 3.16 -14.77 -20.20
CA GLU A 272 1.71 -14.83 -20.47
C GLU A 272 1.14 -13.50 -21.01
N ALA A 273 1.84 -12.38 -20.80
CA ALA A 273 1.45 -11.05 -21.29
C ALA A 273 2.10 -10.65 -22.63
N ALA A 274 2.91 -11.52 -23.24
CA ALA A 274 3.61 -11.32 -24.52
C ALA A 274 2.98 -12.13 -25.66
#